data_AF-A0A897NNS7-F1
#
_entry.id   AF-A0A897NNS7-F1
#
_cell.length_a   1.000
_cell.length_b   1.000
_cell.length_c   1.000
_cell.angle_alpha   90.00
_cell.angle_beta   90.00
_cell.angle_gamma   90.00
#
_symmetry.space_group_name_H-M   'P 1'
#
loop_
_entity.id
_entity.type
_entity.pdbx_description
1 polymer ?
#
loop_
_entity_poly.entity_id
_entity_poly.type
_entity_poly.pdbx_seq_one_letter_code
_entity_poly.pdbx_strand_id
1 'polypeptide(L)' 'MVSLRTLAVNAIVGLIILFIANAVGLGVQISLVTLLVCAILGVPGAILVILLALLDIAFVAAVVPATLV' A
#
# COMPACT_ATOMS: atom_id res chain seq x y z
N MET A 1 12.59 20.12 8.65
CA MET A 1 11.48 20.14 9.62
C MET A 1 10.30 19.43 8.95
N VAL A 2 10.13 18.12 9.16
CA VAL A 2 9.00 17.39 8.58
C VAL A 2 7.77 17.73 9.42
N SER A 3 6.95 18.65 8.93
CA SER A 3 5.70 19.00 9.61
C SER A 3 4.72 17.84 9.51
N LEU A 4 3.86 17.70 10.52
CA LEU A 4 2.75 16.73 10.53
C LEU A 4 1.89 16.79 9.25
N ARG A 5 1.76 17.99 8.65
CA ARG A 5 1.12 18.18 7.35
C ARG A 5 1.80 17.42 6.22
N THR A 6 3.13 17.40 6.15
CA THR A 6 3.86 16.70 5.09
C THR A 6 3.67 15.18 5.22
N LEU A 7 3.69 14.65 6.44
CA LEU A 7 3.42 13.23 6.68
C LEU A 7 1.98 12.85 6.26
N ALA A 8 1.00 13.70 6.59
CA ALA A 8 -0.39 13.49 6.21
C ALA A 8 -0.58 13.55 4.68
N VAL A 9 0.03 14.51 3.99
CA VAL A 9 -0.05 14.61 2.53
C VAL A 9 0.60 13.39 1.86
N ASN A 10 1.76 12.94 2.34
CA ASN A 10 2.43 11.74 1.82
C ASN A 10 1.58 10.48 2.01
N ALA A 11 0.95 10.32 3.17
CA ALA A 11 0.03 9.22 3.45
C ALA A 11 -1.21 9.25 2.53
N ILE A 12 -1.82 10.42 2.34
CA ILE A 12 -2.99 10.61 1.47
C ILE A 12 -2.63 10.29 0.02
N VAL A 13 -1.53 10.83 -0.50
CA VAL A 13 -1.09 10.58 -1.88
C VAL A 13 -0.76 9.10 -2.08
N GLY A 14 -0.05 8.46 -1.14
CA GLY A 14 0.24 7.03 -1.21
C GLY A 14 -1.03 6.17 -1.15
N LEU A 15 -2.01 6.54 -0.31
CA LEU A 15 -3.31 5.87 -0.25
C LEU A 15 -4.09 6.01 -1.55
N ILE A 16 -4.11 7.20 -2.17
CA ILE A 16 -4.76 7.40 -3.47
C ILE A 16 -4.14 6.49 -4.52
N ILE A 17 -2.80 6.38 -4.56
CA ILE A 17 -2.09 5.50 -5.50
C ILE A 17 -2.43 4.03 -5.26
N LEU A 18 -2.40 3.57 -4.00
CA LEU A 18 -2.78 2.20 -3.63
C LEU A 18 -4.24 1.88 -3.98
N PHE A 19 -5.13 2.85 -3.79
CA PHE A 19 -6.55 2.72 -4.11
C PHE A 19 -6.77 2.57 -5.61
N ILE A 20 -6.08 3.39 -6.42
CA ILE A 20 -6.09 3.25 -7.89
C ILE A 20 -5.52 1.89 -8.30
N ALA A 21 -4.43 1.45 -7.68
CA ALA A 21 -3.84 0.15 -7.98
C ALA A 21 -4.82 -1.00 -7.67
N ASN A 22 -5.52 -0.94 -6.53
CA ASN A 22 -6.54 -1.91 -6.18
C ASN A 22 -7.73 -1.89 -7.17
N ALA A 23 -8.16 -0.70 -7.61
CA ALA A 23 -9.20 -0.55 -8.64
C ALA A 23 -8.81 -1.11 -10.02
N VAL A 24 -7.52 -1.09 -10.36
CA VAL A 24 -6.97 -1.72 -11.58
C VAL A 24 -6.88 -3.25 -11.45
N GLY A 25 -7.17 -3.82 -10.27
CA GLY A 25 -7.14 -5.25 -10.03
C GLY A 25 -5.75 -5.77 -9.66
N LEU A 26 -4.81 -4.91 -9.26
CA LEU A 26 -3.47 -5.31 -8.80
C LEU A 26 -3.48 -6.03 -7.43
N GLY A 27 -4.66 -6.23 -6.83
CA GLY A 27 -4.81 -7.06 -5.63
C GLY A 27 -4.01 -6.55 -4.42
N VAL A 28 -3.71 -5.26 -4.34
CA VAL A 28 -2.89 -4.71 -3.26
C VAL A 28 -3.69 -4.65 -1.97
N GLN A 29 -3.17 -5.26 -0.91
CA GLN A 29 -3.77 -5.27 0.42
C GLN A 29 -3.60 -3.91 1.09
N ILE A 30 -4.73 -3.21 1.27
CA ILE A 30 -4.79 -1.98 2.05
C ILE A 30 -4.84 -2.39 3.53
N SER A 31 -3.75 -2.17 4.26
CA SER A 31 -3.58 -2.50 5.68
C SER A 31 -2.93 -1.32 6.40
N LEU A 32 -3.02 -1.31 7.73
CA LEU A 32 -2.36 -0.29 8.55
C LEU A 32 -0.85 -0.21 8.25
N VAL A 33 -0.23 -1.34 7.92
CA VAL A 33 1.19 -1.43 7.55
C VAL A 33 1.48 -0.72 6.21
N THR A 34 0.68 -0.93 5.16
CA THR A 34 0.89 -0.26 3.86
C THR A 34 0.67 1.24 3.95
N LEU A 35 -0.30 1.66 4.77
CA LEU A 35 -0.55 3.05 5.12
C LEU A 35 0.62 3.70 5.87
N LEU A 36 1.20 3.01 6.85
CA LEU A 36 2.40 3.47 7.58
C LEU A 36 3.62 3.59 6.67
N VAL A 37 3.85 2.60 5.81
CA VAL A 37 4.94 2.64 4.82
C VAL A 37 4.75 3.82 3.87
N CYS A 38 3.54 4.05 3.37
CA CYS A 38 3.22 5.21 2.55
C CYS A 38 3.28 6.54 3.31
N ALA A 39 3.00 6.57 4.62
CA ALA A 39 3.13 7.79 5.42
C ALA A 39 4.59 8.20 5.62
N ILE A 40 5.49 7.23 5.80
CA ILE A 40 6.92 7.48 6.05
C ILE A 40 7.66 7.73 4.72
N LEU A 41 7.44 6.90 3.70
CA LEU A 41 8.14 7.00 2.42
C LEU A 41 7.39 7.87 1.40
N GLY A 42 6.07 8.03 1.51
CA GLY A 42 5.25 8.76 0.53
C GLY A 42 5.06 7.99 -0.78
N VAL A 43 5.12 8.72 -1.89
CA VAL A 43 5.05 8.20 -3.27
C VAL A 43 6.00 7.02 -3.53
N PRO A 44 7.31 7.08 -3.18
CA PRO A 44 8.20 5.93 -3.39
C PRO A 44 7.78 4.71 -2.55
N GLY A 45 7.12 4.89 -1.41
CA GLY A 45 6.56 3.79 -0.62
C GLY A 45 5.42 3.08 -1.35
N ALA A 46 4.50 3.84 -1.97
CA ALA A 46 3.42 3.26 -2.76
C ALA A 46 3.93 2.47 -3.97
N ILE A 47 4.96 2.98 -4.65
CA ILE A 47 5.62 2.30 -5.78
C ILE A 47 6.22 0.97 -5.32
N LEU A 48 6.94 0.95 -4.19
CA LEU A 48 7.51 -0.28 -3.63
C LEU A 48 6.43 -1.32 -3.27
N VAL A 49 5.33 -0.87 -2.65
CA VAL A 49 4.22 -1.77 -2.30
C VAL A 49 3.57 -2.35 -3.55
N ILE A 50 3.36 -1.56 -4.60
CA ILE A 50 2.81 -2.03 -5.88
C ILE A 50 3.77 -3.02 -6.55
N LEU A 51 5.07 -2.75 -6.56
CA LEU A 51 6.08 -3.67 -7.08
C LEU A 51 6.07 -5.00 -6.32
N LEU A 52 6.08 -4.96 -4.99
CA LEU A 52 6.03 -6.18 -4.16
C LEU A 52 4.75 -6.98 -4.35
N ALA A 53 3.62 -6.30 -4.58
CA ALA A 53 2.35 -6.95 -4.90
C ALA A 53 2.36 -7.58 -6.31
N LEU A 54 2.97 -6.92 -7.30
CA LEU A 54 3.17 -7.45 -8.66
C LEU A 54 4.09 -8.67 -8.70
N LEU A 55 5.09 -8.70 -7.84
CA LEU A 55 6.03 -9.82 -7.69
C LEU A 55 5.46 -10.95 -6.81
N ASP A 56 4.24 -10.81 -6.28
CA ASP A 56 3.59 -11.77 -5.36
C ASP A 56 4.41 -12.05 -4.08
N ILE A 57 5.26 -11.10 -3.67
CA ILE A 57 6.18 -11.26 -2.53
C ILE A 57 5.55 -10.73 -1.23
N ALA A 58 4.82 -9.62 -1.29
CA ALA A 58 4.23 -8.99 -0.11
C ALA A 58 3.06 -8.08 -0.48
N PHE A 59 2.17 -7.84 0.49
CA PHE A 59 0.98 -6.98 0.32
C PHE A 59 0.05 -7.41 -0.81
N VAL A 60 0.16 -8.66 -1.27
CA VAL A 60 -0.92 -9.30 -2.02
C VAL A 60 -2.07 -9.46 -1.05
N ALA A 61 -3.28 -9.14 -1.48
CA ALA A 61 -4.49 -9.57 -0.82
C ALA A 61 -4.51 -11.09 -0.94
N ALA A 62 -3.76 -11.75 -0.07
CA ALA A 62 -3.88 -13.16 0.15
C ALA A 62 -5.36 -13.33 0.50
N VAL A 63 -6.12 -13.83 -0.47
CA VAL A 63 -7.23 -14.71 -0.19
C VAL A 63 -6.56 -15.81 0.61
N VAL A 64 -6.45 -15.63 1.93
CA VAL A 64 -6.29 -16.76 2.82
C VAL A 64 -7.41 -17.67 2.36
N PRO A 65 -7.11 -18.83 1.77
CA PRO A 65 -8.15 -19.80 1.59
C PRO A 65 -8.50 -20.16 3.04
N ALA A 66 -9.57 -19.56 3.56
CA ALA A 66 -10.22 -19.95 4.81
C ALA A 66 -10.85 -21.35 4.67
N THR A 67 -10.23 -22.23 3.87
CA THR A 67 -10.65 -23.57 3.49
C THR A 67 -9.53 -24.58 3.66
N LEU A 68 -8.39 -24.23 4.28
CA LEU A 68 -7.45 -25.23 4.78
C LEU A 68 -7.66 -25.42 6.29
N VAL A 69 -8.67 -26.25 6.57
CA VAL A 69 -8.84 -27.20 7.69
C VAL A 69 -8.61 -26.66 9.10
#